data_AF-A4HS21-F1
#
_entry.id   AF-A4HS21-F1
#
_cell.length_a   1.000
_cell.length_b   1.000
_cell.length_c   1.000
_cell.angle_alpha   90.00
_cell.angle_beta   90.00
_cell.angle_gamma   90.00
#
_symmetry.space_group_name_H-M   'P 1'
#
loop_
_entity.id
_entity.type
_entity.pdbx_description
1 polymer ?
#
loop_
_entity_poly.entity_id
_entity_poly.type
_entity_poly.pdbx_seq_one_letter_code
_entity_poly.pdbx_strand_id
1 'polypeptide(L)'
;MALPSPTSSASAPPSSRDKASYCLQQAQAAKAAGNAALQAGNPRGASFEYKKVYLYLAEYLPSDVAQSASSVALGYSNGGGSNADGNSGLVQMLQQQQRRKQPKNVAAAAVTGHESSASPSTAEEAALLKLQEEMTQLYATTLNNLALAHMKLGRYQEGVKCATAVLEQPALRAALDAGAEQCTSARFSDTPAGKALLRRAACYVKLSDWALAEADIRTLRRATPEGAPAASGGDALDTAVVQLTQAVEQGRKAEAAKEKKMMRLMFA
;
A
#
# COMPACT_ATOMS: atom_id res chain seq x y z
N MET A 1 40.18 -34.66 34.49
CA MET A 1 39.80 -33.97 33.24
C MET A 1 38.55 -33.16 33.53
N ALA A 2 38.69 -31.85 33.73
CA ALA A 2 37.56 -30.97 34.02
C ALA A 2 36.91 -30.54 32.70
N LEU A 3 35.64 -30.91 32.51
CA LEU A 3 34.86 -30.50 31.35
C LEU A 3 34.48 -29.02 31.49
N PRO A 4 34.70 -28.18 30.47
CA PRO A 4 34.29 -26.78 30.51
C PRO A 4 32.76 -26.70 30.53
N SER A 5 32.23 -26.09 31.58
CA SER A 5 30.80 -25.81 31.71
C SER A 5 30.37 -24.85 30.60
N PRO A 6 29.33 -25.16 29.82
CA PRO A 6 28.80 -24.22 28.85
C PRO A 6 28.17 -23.05 29.63
N THR A 7 28.80 -21.88 29.54
CA THR A 7 28.18 -20.62 29.96
C THR A 7 27.01 -20.37 29.01
N SER A 8 25.84 -20.84 29.44
CA SER A 8 24.57 -20.55 28.80
C SER A 8 24.31 -19.05 28.98
N SER A 9 24.86 -18.25 28.07
CA SER A 9 24.57 -16.83 27.96
C SER A 9 23.15 -16.73 27.44
N ALA A 10 22.19 -16.77 28.36
CA ALA A 10 20.79 -16.51 28.07
C ALA A 10 20.71 -15.07 27.56
N SER A 11 20.71 -14.88 26.24
CA SER A 11 20.60 -13.56 25.64
C SER A 11 19.29 -12.96 26.12
N ALA A 12 19.35 -11.77 26.71
CA ALA A 12 18.17 -11.02 27.10
C ALA A 12 17.16 -10.98 25.93
N PRO A 13 15.84 -11.06 26.20
CA PRO A 13 14.85 -10.98 25.15
C PRO A 13 15.04 -9.67 24.36
N PRO A 14 14.92 -9.70 23.02
CA PRO A 14 15.10 -8.50 22.21
C PRO A 14 14.10 -7.44 22.64
N SER A 15 14.58 -6.20 22.78
CA SER A 15 13.73 -5.06 23.14
C SER A 15 12.63 -4.87 22.08
N SER A 16 11.53 -4.21 22.44
CA SER A 16 10.46 -3.88 21.48
C SER A 16 11.02 -3.11 20.27
N ARG A 17 11.99 -2.23 20.50
CA ARG A 17 12.69 -1.45 19.47
C ARG A 17 13.49 -2.30 18.50
N ASP A 18 14.19 -3.32 18.99
CA ASP A 18 14.97 -4.23 18.13
C ASP A 18 14.04 -5.03 17.20
N LYS A 19 12.90 -5.49 17.74
CA LYS A 19 11.87 -6.18 16.96
C LYS A 19 11.27 -5.28 15.88
N ALA A 20 10.95 -4.04 16.25
CA ALA A 20 10.40 -3.06 15.32
C ALA A 20 11.40 -2.72 14.19
N SER A 21 12.68 -2.53 14.53
CA SER A 21 13.75 -2.26 13.56
C SER A 21 13.95 -3.46 12.62
N TYR A 22 13.94 -4.68 13.15
CA TYR A 22 13.99 -5.89 12.34
C TYR A 22 12.80 -6.00 11.39
N CYS A 23 11.58 -5.76 11.87
CA CYS A 23 10.38 -5.75 11.03
C CYS A 23 10.44 -4.70 9.93
N LEU A 24 10.93 -3.49 10.22
CA LEU A 24 11.14 -2.45 9.22
C LEU A 24 12.13 -2.91 8.14
N GLN A 25 13.26 -3.50 8.54
CA GLN A 25 14.25 -4.02 7.60
C GLN A 25 13.67 -5.11 6.68
N GLN A 26 12.91 -6.06 7.24
CA GLN A 26 12.24 -7.11 6.47
C GLN A 26 11.17 -6.53 5.52
N ALA A 27 10.42 -5.54 5.97
CA ALA A 27 9.45 -4.82 5.15
C ALA A 27 10.12 -4.08 3.98
N GLN A 28 11.27 -3.43 4.21
CA GLN A 28 12.04 -2.78 3.15
C GLN A 28 12.57 -3.79 2.13
N ALA A 29 13.08 -4.94 2.58
CA ALA A 29 13.53 -6.02 1.71
C ALA A 29 12.37 -6.57 0.85
N ALA A 30 11.19 -6.79 1.45
CA ALA A 30 10.00 -7.21 0.73
C ALA A 30 9.53 -6.17 -0.30
N LYS A 31 9.54 -4.87 0.05
CA LYS A 31 9.25 -3.80 -0.92
C LYS A 31 10.24 -3.82 -2.08
N ALA A 32 11.53 -3.97 -1.81
CA ALA A 32 12.56 -4.04 -2.85
C ALA A 32 12.37 -5.24 -3.78
N ALA A 33 12.08 -6.42 -3.22
CA ALA A 33 11.75 -7.62 -3.99
C ALA A 33 10.48 -7.41 -4.84
N GLY A 34 9.46 -6.74 -4.30
CA GLY A 34 8.25 -6.40 -5.04
C GLY A 34 8.51 -5.45 -6.20
N ASN A 35 9.34 -4.42 -5.99
CA ASN A 35 9.76 -3.51 -7.06
C ASN A 35 10.53 -4.27 -8.16
N ALA A 36 11.47 -5.12 -7.78
CA ALA A 36 12.24 -5.93 -8.72
C ALA A 36 11.34 -6.88 -9.54
N ALA A 37 10.38 -7.55 -8.90
CA ALA A 37 9.41 -8.39 -9.58
C ALA A 37 8.53 -7.60 -10.57
N LEU A 38 8.14 -6.36 -10.21
CA LEU A 38 7.33 -5.51 -11.08
C LEU A 38 8.11 -5.02 -12.31
N GLN A 39 9.41 -4.73 -12.13
CA GLN A 39 10.34 -4.40 -13.22
C GLN A 39 10.59 -5.60 -14.14
N ALA A 40 10.70 -6.80 -13.58
CA ALA A 40 10.82 -8.06 -14.32
C ALA A 40 9.53 -8.53 -15.02
N GLY A 41 8.46 -7.72 -15.01
CA GLY A 41 7.19 -8.08 -15.66
C GLY A 41 6.40 -9.16 -14.92
N ASN A 42 6.68 -9.40 -13.63
CA ASN A 42 5.98 -10.36 -12.79
C ASN A 42 5.10 -9.65 -11.74
N PRO A 43 3.94 -9.09 -12.13
CA PRO A 43 3.08 -8.36 -11.20
C PRO A 43 2.46 -9.25 -10.12
N ARG A 44 2.35 -10.56 -10.36
CA ARG A 44 1.87 -11.52 -9.35
C ARG A 44 2.87 -11.70 -8.21
N GLY A 45 4.15 -11.87 -8.55
CA GLY A 45 5.24 -11.88 -7.58
C GLY A 45 5.34 -10.55 -6.85
N ALA A 46 5.23 -9.42 -7.57
CA ALA A 46 5.23 -8.09 -6.96
C ALA A 46 4.11 -7.92 -5.92
N SER A 47 2.87 -8.28 -6.28
CA SER A 47 1.72 -8.23 -5.36
C SER A 47 1.95 -9.08 -4.11
N PHE A 48 2.54 -10.27 -4.25
CA PHE A 48 2.87 -11.14 -3.12
C PHE A 48 3.88 -10.49 -2.16
N GLU A 49 4.99 -9.95 -2.69
CA GLU A 49 6.01 -9.29 -1.87
C GLU A 49 5.48 -8.01 -1.21
N TYR A 50 4.70 -7.19 -1.90
CA TYR A 50 4.05 -6.02 -1.31
C TYR A 50 3.07 -6.38 -0.19
N LYS A 51 2.36 -7.52 -0.29
CA LYS A 51 1.51 -8.02 0.80
C LYS A 51 2.31 -8.47 2.01
N LYS A 52 3.54 -8.98 1.84
CA LYS A 52 4.43 -9.29 2.97
C LYS A 52 4.82 -8.04 3.77
N VAL A 53 5.00 -6.90 3.11
CA VAL A 53 5.28 -5.62 3.80
C VAL A 53 4.21 -5.35 4.87
N TYR A 54 2.94 -5.51 4.54
CA TYR A 54 1.85 -5.37 5.51
C TYR A 54 2.00 -6.35 6.68
N LEU A 55 2.34 -7.62 6.42
CA LEU A 55 2.51 -8.61 7.48
C LEU A 55 3.65 -8.28 8.45
N TYR A 56 4.69 -7.57 8.00
CA TYR A 56 5.77 -7.12 8.89
C TYR A 56 5.41 -5.86 9.68
N LEU A 57 4.57 -4.99 9.11
CA LEU A 57 4.27 -3.68 9.68
C LEU A 57 2.96 -3.61 10.50
N ALA A 58 2.05 -4.57 10.33
CA ALA A 58 0.68 -4.49 10.87
C ALA A 58 0.61 -4.23 12.39
N GLU A 59 1.57 -4.72 13.16
CA GLU A 59 1.63 -4.52 14.63
C GLU A 59 2.11 -3.12 15.04
N TYR A 60 2.79 -2.40 14.14
CA TYR A 60 3.44 -1.12 14.43
C TYR A 60 2.76 0.07 13.74
N LEU A 61 1.86 -0.18 12.79
CA LEU A 61 1.08 0.88 12.16
C LEU A 61 0.12 1.52 13.18
N PRO A 62 -0.15 2.83 13.05
CA PRO A 62 -1.21 3.49 13.80
C PRO A 62 -2.54 2.72 13.67
N SER A 63 -3.35 2.69 14.73
CA SER A 63 -4.56 1.84 14.76
C SER A 63 -5.57 2.21 13.69
N ASP A 64 -5.71 3.49 13.36
CA ASP A 64 -6.54 4.00 12.27
C ASP A 64 -6.06 3.49 10.91
N VAL A 65 -4.74 3.49 10.68
CA VAL A 65 -4.12 2.93 9.47
C VAL A 65 -4.30 1.42 9.42
N ALA A 66 -4.02 0.71 10.51
CA ALA A 66 -4.08 -0.75 10.59
C ALA A 66 -5.50 -1.30 10.34
N GLN A 67 -6.53 -0.65 10.86
CA GLN A 67 -7.92 -1.05 10.66
C GLN A 67 -8.30 -0.98 9.18
N SER A 68 -8.00 0.14 8.52
CA SER A 68 -8.33 0.31 7.11
C SER A 68 -7.43 -0.55 6.20
N ALA A 69 -6.15 -0.69 6.56
CA ALA A 69 -5.16 -1.53 5.88
C ALA A 69 -5.55 -3.00 5.79
N SER A 70 -6.16 -3.55 6.86
CA SER A 70 -6.52 -4.97 6.94
C SER A 70 -7.46 -5.41 5.81
N SER A 71 -8.43 -4.57 5.47
CA SER A 71 -9.42 -4.85 4.41
C SER A 71 -8.79 -4.82 3.01
N VAL A 72 -7.86 -3.88 2.79
CA VAL A 72 -7.25 -3.62 1.49
C VAL A 72 -6.12 -4.60 1.21
N ALA A 73 -5.21 -4.80 2.16
CA ALA A 73 -4.01 -5.62 1.97
C ALA A 73 -4.32 -7.11 1.83
N LEU A 74 -5.29 -7.60 2.61
CA LEU A 74 -5.64 -9.02 2.62
C LEU A 74 -6.67 -9.38 1.53
N GLY A 75 -7.30 -8.38 0.91
CA GLY A 75 -8.31 -8.60 -0.13
C GLY A 75 -9.59 -9.27 0.41
N TYR A 76 -9.81 -9.27 1.73
CA TYR A 76 -11.05 -9.73 2.32
C TYR A 76 -12.17 -8.75 1.97
N SER A 77 -12.83 -9.00 0.86
CA SER A 77 -14.11 -8.37 0.57
C SER A 77 -15.17 -9.19 1.27
N ASN A 78 -15.95 -8.58 2.18
CA ASN A 78 -17.09 -9.20 2.85
C ASN A 78 -18.22 -9.65 1.88
N GLY A 79 -18.07 -9.44 0.56
CA GLY A 79 -18.98 -9.94 -0.45
C GLY A 79 -18.53 -11.32 -0.95
N GLY A 80 -19.23 -12.37 -0.52
CA GLY A 80 -19.02 -13.74 -0.98
C GLY A 80 -19.12 -13.85 -2.51
N GLY A 81 -18.00 -14.15 -3.16
CA GLY A 81 -17.93 -14.30 -4.61
C GLY A 81 -16.61 -14.93 -5.07
N SER A 82 -16.59 -16.27 -5.10
CA SER A 82 -15.78 -17.15 -5.98
C SER A 82 -14.26 -16.95 -6.15
N ASN A 83 -13.50 -17.75 -5.41
CA ASN A 83 -12.40 -18.66 -5.83
C ASN A 83 -11.21 -18.22 -6.71
N ALA A 84 -11.03 -16.97 -7.10
CA ALA A 84 -9.94 -16.61 -8.03
C ALA A 84 -8.60 -16.19 -7.38
N ASP A 85 -8.50 -16.11 -6.05
CA ASP A 85 -7.32 -15.50 -5.40
C ASP A 85 -6.39 -16.50 -4.69
N GLY A 86 -5.59 -17.20 -5.50
CA GLY A 86 -4.53 -18.10 -5.02
C GLY A 86 -3.46 -17.45 -4.14
N ASN A 87 -3.42 -16.11 -4.03
CA ASN A 87 -2.50 -15.41 -3.13
C ASN A 87 -3.06 -15.21 -1.71
N SER A 88 -4.38 -15.24 -1.50
CA SER A 88 -4.99 -15.04 -0.17
C SER A 88 -4.56 -16.17 0.78
N GLY A 89 -4.59 -17.42 0.31
CA GLY A 89 -4.18 -18.59 1.10
C GLY A 89 -2.72 -18.56 1.55
N LEU A 90 -1.79 -18.05 0.73
CA LEU A 90 -0.38 -17.93 1.12
C LEU A 90 -0.17 -16.87 2.19
N VAL A 91 -0.84 -15.72 2.08
CA VAL A 91 -0.77 -14.65 3.09
C VAL A 91 -1.37 -15.14 4.41
N GLN A 92 -2.51 -15.84 4.35
CA GLN A 92 -3.13 -16.46 5.51
C GLN A 92 -2.22 -17.52 6.15
N MET A 93 -1.55 -18.33 5.33
CA MET A 93 -0.57 -19.32 5.82
C MET A 93 0.64 -18.65 6.46
N LEU A 94 1.18 -17.58 5.86
CA LEU A 94 2.32 -16.84 6.44
C LEU A 94 1.92 -16.17 7.75
N GLN A 95 0.74 -15.57 7.82
CA GLN A 95 0.17 -15.01 9.04
C GLN A 95 -0.04 -16.10 10.11
N GLN A 96 -0.52 -17.28 9.71
CA GLN A 96 -0.66 -18.42 10.61
C GLN A 96 0.70 -18.95 11.09
N GLN A 97 1.73 -18.94 10.23
CA GLN A 97 3.10 -19.29 10.61
C GLN A 97 3.70 -18.26 11.57
N GLN A 98 3.49 -16.96 11.36
CA GLN A 98 3.91 -15.92 12.31
C GLN A 98 3.23 -16.12 13.68
N ARG A 99 1.93 -16.46 13.69
CA ARG A 99 1.21 -16.83 14.91
C ARG A 99 1.73 -18.09 15.58
N ARG A 100 2.25 -19.07 14.83
CA ARG A 100 2.89 -20.28 15.38
C ARG A 100 4.28 -20.03 15.93
N LYS A 101 5.02 -19.05 15.40
CA LYS A 101 6.34 -18.64 15.88
C LYS A 101 6.27 -17.78 17.14
N GLN A 102 5.15 -17.11 17.38
CA GLN A 102 4.87 -16.48 18.67
C GLN A 102 4.77 -17.60 19.73
N PRO A 103 5.69 -17.68 20.71
CA PRO A 103 5.59 -18.67 21.76
C PRO A 103 4.23 -18.48 22.43
N LYS A 104 3.45 -19.55 22.46
CA LYS A 104 2.12 -19.61 23.06
C LYS A 104 2.29 -19.57 24.58
N ASN A 105 2.74 -18.43 25.12
CA ASN A 105 2.78 -18.15 26.55
C ASN A 105 1.34 -17.90 27.01
N VAL A 106 0.59 -19.01 27.10
CA VAL A 106 -0.73 -19.08 27.72
C VAL A 106 -0.58 -20.00 28.91
N ALA A 107 0.00 -19.45 29.97
CA ALA A 107 -0.25 -19.88 31.34
C ALA A 107 -0.12 -18.62 32.21
N ALA A 108 -1.26 -18.20 32.73
CA ALA A 108 -1.41 -17.08 33.64
C ALA A 108 -0.50 -17.25 34.86
N ALA A 109 0.53 -16.42 34.96
CA ALA A 109 1.13 -16.05 36.23
C ALA A 109 0.73 -14.59 36.49
N ALA A 110 -0.50 -14.45 36.99
CA ALA A 110 -0.94 -13.26 37.69
C ALA A 110 -0.14 -13.18 39.00
N VAL A 111 0.93 -12.39 39.02
CA VAL A 111 1.61 -11.96 40.25
C VAL A 111 2.02 -10.51 40.07
N THR A 112 1.09 -9.65 40.46
CA THR A 112 1.27 -8.46 41.30
C THR A 112 2.64 -7.75 41.29
N GLY A 113 2.59 -6.48 40.91
CA GLY A 113 3.19 -5.41 41.73
C GLY A 113 4.67 -5.15 41.54
N HIS A 114 5.02 -4.43 40.49
CA HIS A 114 6.04 -3.38 40.59
C HIS A 114 5.79 -2.35 39.50
N GLU A 115 4.90 -1.40 39.80
CA GLU A 115 4.87 -0.12 39.11
C GLU A 115 6.15 0.64 39.47
N SER A 116 7.27 0.23 38.90
CA SER A 116 8.45 1.08 38.85
C SER A 116 8.17 2.07 37.73
N SER A 117 7.61 3.23 38.12
CA SER A 117 7.39 4.39 37.27
C SER A 117 8.74 4.98 36.85
N ALA A 118 9.50 4.22 36.05
CA ALA A 118 10.52 4.82 35.21
C ALA A 118 9.76 5.44 34.05
N SER A 119 9.48 6.74 34.17
CA SER A 119 8.99 7.55 33.06
C SER A 119 9.82 7.18 31.82
N PRO A 120 9.21 6.68 30.73
CA PRO A 120 9.97 6.40 29.52
C PRO A 120 10.70 7.69 29.17
N SER A 121 12.02 7.59 29.03
CA SER A 121 12.81 8.77 28.68
C SER A 121 12.23 9.33 27.39
N THR A 122 11.98 10.64 27.34
CA THR A 122 11.40 11.33 26.18
C THR A 122 12.11 10.99 24.86
N ALA A 123 13.38 10.60 24.93
CA ALA A 123 14.17 10.12 23.80
C ALA A 123 13.70 8.77 23.23
N GLU A 124 13.25 7.84 24.07
CA GLU A 124 12.78 6.51 23.62
C GLU A 124 11.42 6.60 22.93
N GLU A 125 10.51 7.40 23.48
CA GLU A 125 9.20 7.67 22.88
C GLU A 125 9.35 8.38 21.54
N ALA A 126 10.21 9.40 21.46
CA ALA A 126 10.50 10.08 20.19
C ALA A 126 11.11 9.14 19.14
N ALA A 127 11.98 8.21 19.55
CA ALA A 127 12.56 7.23 18.64
C ALA A 127 11.53 6.24 18.10
N LEU A 128 10.58 5.81 18.93
CA LEU A 128 9.50 4.90 18.53
C LEU A 128 8.51 5.59 17.59
N LEU A 129 8.20 6.87 17.86
CA LEU A 129 7.35 7.69 16.99
C LEU A 129 7.97 7.86 15.60
N LYS A 130 9.27 8.19 15.53
CA LYS A 130 10.01 8.28 14.25
C LYS A 130 9.97 6.95 13.49
N LEU A 131 10.12 5.83 14.20
CA LEU A 131 10.06 4.51 13.58
C LEU A 131 8.65 4.21 13.02
N GLN A 132 7.60 4.62 13.74
CA GLN A 132 6.23 4.49 13.28
C GLN A 132 5.95 5.35 12.03
N GLU A 133 6.50 6.56 11.96
CA GLU A 133 6.43 7.42 10.76
C GLU A 133 7.09 6.73 9.55
N GLU A 134 8.30 6.18 9.71
CA GLU A 134 9.01 5.46 8.66
C GLU A 134 8.22 4.22 8.18
N MET A 135 7.60 3.48 9.10
CA MET A 135 6.74 2.34 8.78
C MET A 135 5.47 2.77 8.04
N THR A 136 4.84 3.86 8.46
CA THR A 136 3.65 4.42 7.82
C THR A 136 3.96 4.88 6.40
N GLN A 137 5.09 5.57 6.19
CA GLN A 137 5.58 5.98 4.88
C GLN A 137 5.90 4.78 3.98
N LEU A 138 6.56 3.75 4.54
CA LEU A 138 6.87 2.52 3.81
C LEU A 138 5.60 1.80 3.37
N TYR A 139 4.60 1.74 4.24
CA TYR A 139 3.31 1.13 3.96
C TYR A 139 2.52 1.91 2.90
N ALA A 140 2.43 3.24 3.02
CA ALA A 140 1.75 4.09 2.04
C ALA A 140 2.37 3.97 0.63
N THR A 141 3.71 3.98 0.55
CA THR A 141 4.44 3.76 -0.71
C THR A 141 4.14 2.38 -1.29
N THR A 142 4.10 1.36 -0.44
CA THR A 142 3.84 -0.02 -0.84
C THR A 142 2.41 -0.20 -1.35
N LEU A 143 1.40 0.40 -0.69
CA LEU A 143 0.02 0.39 -1.18
C LEU A 143 -0.10 1.04 -2.56
N ASN A 144 0.59 2.15 -2.78
CA ASN A 144 0.61 2.80 -4.08
C ASN A 144 1.19 1.84 -5.16
N ASN A 145 2.30 1.17 -4.87
CA ASN A 145 2.90 0.19 -5.78
C ASN A 145 2.04 -1.07 -5.96
N LEU A 146 1.31 -1.48 -4.92
CA LEU A 146 0.36 -2.57 -4.96
C LEU A 146 -0.83 -2.23 -5.87
N ALA A 147 -1.31 -0.98 -5.88
CA ALA A 147 -2.32 -0.53 -6.83
C ALA A 147 -1.87 -0.71 -8.30
N LEU A 148 -0.61 -0.37 -8.59
CA LEU A 148 -0.01 -0.60 -9.91
C LEU A 148 0.12 -2.09 -10.25
N ALA A 149 0.51 -2.94 -9.29
CA ALA A 149 0.57 -4.39 -9.49
C ALA A 149 -0.83 -4.97 -9.78
N HIS A 150 -1.86 -4.54 -9.05
CA HIS A 150 -3.25 -4.94 -9.28
C HIS A 150 -3.77 -4.51 -10.66
N MET A 151 -3.48 -3.27 -11.07
CA MET A 151 -3.80 -2.79 -12.41
C MET A 151 -3.16 -3.66 -13.49
N LYS A 152 -1.88 -4.03 -13.34
CA LYS A 152 -1.19 -4.93 -14.29
C LYS A 152 -1.72 -6.37 -14.27
N LEU A 153 -2.34 -6.81 -13.18
CA LEU A 153 -3.00 -8.12 -13.06
C LEU A 153 -4.43 -8.13 -13.62
N GLY A 154 -4.95 -6.99 -14.09
CA GLY A 154 -6.36 -6.87 -14.48
C GLY A 154 -7.34 -6.80 -13.30
N ARG A 155 -6.82 -6.64 -12.08
CA ARG A 155 -7.57 -6.59 -10.82
C ARG A 155 -7.93 -5.16 -10.46
N TYR A 156 -8.74 -4.54 -11.31
CA TYR A 156 -8.95 -3.09 -11.26
C TYR A 156 -9.68 -2.64 -9.99
N GLN A 157 -10.61 -3.43 -9.46
CA GLN A 157 -11.31 -3.13 -8.21
C GLN A 157 -10.34 -3.05 -7.02
N GLU A 158 -9.42 -4.00 -6.92
CA GLU A 158 -8.37 -4.01 -5.90
C GLU A 158 -7.37 -2.87 -6.09
N GLY A 159 -7.06 -2.53 -7.35
CA GLY A 159 -6.27 -1.35 -7.70
C GLY A 159 -6.90 -0.05 -7.20
N VAL A 160 -8.22 0.13 -7.41
CA VAL A 160 -8.99 1.26 -6.89
C VAL A 160 -8.95 1.29 -5.36
N LYS A 161 -9.19 0.15 -4.69
CA LYS A 161 -9.14 0.07 -3.22
C LYS A 161 -7.78 0.48 -2.66
N CYS A 162 -6.69 -0.01 -3.24
CA CYS A 162 -5.33 0.32 -2.82
C CYS A 162 -5.01 1.82 -2.99
N ALA A 163 -5.35 2.39 -4.15
CA ALA A 163 -5.11 3.81 -4.40
C ALA A 163 -6.00 4.71 -3.54
N THR A 164 -7.26 4.31 -3.32
CA THR A 164 -8.21 5.04 -2.49
C THR A 164 -7.80 5.07 -1.03
N ALA A 165 -7.36 3.93 -0.48
CA ALA A 165 -6.89 3.85 0.91
C ALA A 165 -5.76 4.86 1.20
N VAL A 166 -4.84 5.01 0.26
CA VAL A 166 -3.73 5.97 0.33
C VAL A 166 -4.19 7.43 0.24
N LEU A 167 -5.21 7.71 -0.58
CA LEU A 167 -5.69 9.07 -0.83
C LEU A 167 -6.66 9.58 0.24
N GLU A 168 -7.43 8.69 0.85
CA GLU A 168 -8.48 9.02 1.82
C GLU A 168 -7.97 9.06 3.26
N GLN A 169 -6.96 8.26 3.61
CA GLN A 169 -6.39 8.28 4.96
C GLN A 169 -5.39 9.44 5.10
N PRO A 170 -5.65 10.41 5.99
CA PRO A 170 -4.77 11.58 6.16
C PRO A 170 -3.34 11.18 6.56
N ALA A 171 -3.19 10.18 7.43
CA ALA A 171 -1.88 9.70 7.87
C ALA A 171 -1.05 9.12 6.71
N LEU A 172 -1.65 8.31 5.83
CA LEU A 172 -0.96 7.76 4.66
C LEU A 172 -0.64 8.83 3.64
N ARG A 173 -1.55 9.78 3.43
CA ARG A 173 -1.35 10.91 2.53
C ARG A 173 -0.20 11.79 3.01
N ALA A 174 -0.21 12.19 4.28
CA ALA A 174 0.88 12.98 4.88
C ALA A 174 2.23 12.24 4.78
N ALA A 175 2.25 10.93 5.04
CA ALA A 175 3.46 10.14 4.94
C ALA A 175 4.00 10.04 3.49
N LEU A 176 3.12 10.03 2.49
CA LEU A 176 3.51 10.11 1.08
C LEU A 176 4.08 11.47 0.70
N ASP A 177 3.45 12.55 1.18
CA ASP A 177 3.86 13.92 0.87
C ASP A 177 5.21 14.24 1.54
N ALA A 178 5.44 13.79 2.77
CA ALA A 178 6.74 13.90 3.46
C ALA A 178 7.89 13.20 2.70
N GLY A 179 7.59 12.11 1.97
CA GLY A 179 8.58 11.47 1.11
C GLY A 179 8.89 12.23 -0.18
N ALA A 180 8.01 13.13 -0.60
CA ALA A 180 8.14 13.91 -1.83
C ALA A 180 8.95 15.20 -1.66
N GLU A 181 9.12 15.70 -0.43
CA GLU A 181 9.85 16.96 -0.16
C GLU A 181 11.31 16.95 -0.66
N GLN A 182 11.87 15.76 -0.93
CA GLN A 182 13.18 15.62 -1.56
C GLN A 182 13.20 16.06 -3.03
N CYS A 183 12.04 16.31 -3.64
CA CYS A 183 11.87 16.79 -5.01
C CYS A 183 11.18 18.16 -5.03
N THR A 184 11.87 19.21 -4.61
CA THR A 184 11.36 20.61 -4.53
C THR A 184 10.88 21.22 -5.86
N SER A 185 11.03 20.51 -6.98
CA SER A 185 10.56 20.92 -8.31
C SER A 185 9.66 19.89 -9.01
N ALA A 186 9.17 18.88 -8.30
CA ALA A 186 8.28 17.88 -8.88
C ALA A 186 6.88 18.47 -9.11
N ARG A 187 6.33 18.28 -10.31
CA ARG A 187 4.92 18.58 -10.58
C ARG A 187 4.03 17.71 -9.69
N PHE A 188 2.82 18.17 -9.37
CA PHE A 188 1.90 17.39 -8.53
C PHE A 188 1.67 15.96 -9.07
N SER A 189 1.64 15.79 -10.39
CA SER A 189 1.52 14.48 -11.03
C SER A 189 2.66 13.53 -10.65
N ASP A 190 3.89 14.04 -10.47
CA ASP A 190 5.07 13.24 -10.10
C ASP A 190 5.09 12.84 -8.63
N THR A 191 4.31 13.54 -7.80
CA THR A 191 4.16 13.21 -6.39
C THR A 191 3.56 11.81 -6.23
N PRO A 192 3.85 11.12 -5.12
CA PRO A 192 3.24 9.83 -4.85
C PRO A 192 1.71 9.89 -4.81
N ALA A 193 1.11 10.99 -4.33
CA ALA A 193 -0.33 11.22 -4.34
C ALA A 193 -0.88 11.37 -5.77
N GLY A 194 -0.20 12.15 -6.63
CA GLY A 194 -0.53 12.28 -8.04
C GLY A 194 -0.46 10.93 -8.77
N LYS A 195 0.57 10.12 -8.51
CA LYS A 195 0.69 8.75 -9.04
C LYS A 195 -0.44 7.84 -8.56
N ALA A 196 -0.89 7.97 -7.31
CA ALA A 196 -2.02 7.21 -6.79
C ALA A 196 -3.33 7.58 -7.51
N LEU A 197 -3.59 8.88 -7.72
CA LEU A 197 -4.74 9.36 -8.49
C LEU A 197 -4.70 8.86 -9.93
N LEU A 198 -3.55 8.91 -10.59
CA LEU A 198 -3.39 8.42 -11.96
C LEU A 198 -3.69 6.92 -12.06
N ARG A 199 -3.17 6.13 -11.11
CA ARG A 199 -3.42 4.68 -11.04
C ARG A 199 -4.91 4.39 -10.79
N ARG A 200 -5.57 5.16 -9.93
CA ARG A 200 -7.01 5.03 -9.66
C ARG A 200 -7.85 5.37 -10.88
N ALA A 201 -7.58 6.50 -11.53
CA ALA A 201 -8.22 6.90 -12.78
C ALA A 201 -8.07 5.83 -13.87
N ALA A 202 -6.87 5.27 -14.04
CA ALA A 202 -6.61 4.19 -15.00
C ALA A 202 -7.43 2.93 -14.69
N CYS A 203 -7.61 2.59 -13.41
CA CYS A 203 -8.47 1.48 -13.02
C CYS A 203 -9.95 1.78 -13.30
N TYR A 204 -10.44 3.00 -13.03
CA TYR A 204 -11.82 3.39 -13.36
C TYR A 204 -12.12 3.34 -14.86
N VAL A 205 -11.18 3.78 -15.71
CA VAL A 205 -11.29 3.63 -17.17
C VAL A 205 -11.47 2.16 -17.57
N LYS A 206 -10.75 1.25 -16.92
CA LYS A 206 -10.87 -0.20 -17.20
C LYS A 206 -12.15 -0.82 -16.66
N LEU A 207 -12.73 -0.23 -15.61
CA LEU A 207 -14.02 -0.61 -15.05
C LEU A 207 -15.20 0.06 -15.76
N SER A 208 -14.95 0.90 -16.76
CA SER A 208 -15.96 1.72 -17.44
C SER A 208 -16.71 2.68 -16.51
N ASP A 209 -16.08 3.07 -15.39
CA ASP A 209 -16.62 4.09 -14.48
C ASP A 209 -16.11 5.48 -14.88
N TRP A 210 -16.71 6.00 -15.95
CA TRP A 210 -16.24 7.23 -16.60
C TRP A 210 -16.33 8.45 -15.69
N ALA A 211 -17.35 8.53 -14.84
CA ALA A 211 -17.57 9.67 -13.96
C ALA A 211 -16.46 9.78 -12.90
N LEU A 212 -16.09 8.66 -12.27
CA LEU A 212 -15.01 8.63 -11.29
C LEU A 212 -13.63 8.83 -11.96
N ALA A 213 -13.41 8.25 -13.14
CA ALA A 213 -12.18 8.50 -13.90
C ALA A 213 -12.00 10.00 -14.23
N GLU A 214 -13.05 10.69 -14.68
CA GLU A 214 -13.00 12.13 -14.97
C GLU A 214 -12.78 12.98 -13.73
N ALA A 215 -13.36 12.59 -12.58
CA ALA A 215 -13.16 13.30 -11.33
C ALA A 215 -11.68 13.28 -10.92
N ASP A 216 -11.02 12.14 -11.06
CA ASP A 216 -9.58 12.00 -10.78
C ASP A 216 -8.73 12.78 -11.80
N ILE A 217 -9.04 12.68 -13.10
CA ILE A 217 -8.35 13.45 -14.16
C ILE A 217 -8.48 14.96 -13.93
N ARG A 218 -9.67 15.45 -13.56
CA ARG A 218 -9.90 16.86 -13.24
C ARG A 218 -9.11 17.30 -12.02
N THR A 219 -8.94 16.42 -11.04
CA THR A 219 -8.12 16.69 -9.85
C THR A 219 -6.65 16.78 -10.21
N LEU A 220 -6.15 15.86 -11.05
CA LEU A 220 -4.77 15.91 -11.58
C LEU A 220 -4.52 17.21 -12.35
N ARG A 221 -5.42 17.62 -13.25
CA ARG A 221 -5.27 18.85 -14.03
C ARG A 221 -5.27 20.12 -13.19
N ARG A 222 -6.15 20.21 -12.19
CA ARG A 222 -6.21 21.39 -11.29
C ARG A 222 -4.94 21.57 -10.47
N ALA A 223 -4.22 20.48 -10.21
CA ALA A 223 -3.00 20.51 -9.43
C ALA A 223 -1.74 20.78 -10.28
N THR A 224 -1.84 20.75 -11.60
CA THR A 224 -0.76 21.18 -12.49
C THR A 224 -0.82 22.71 -12.61
N PRO A 225 0.20 23.45 -12.14
CA PRO A 225 0.23 24.90 -12.30
C PRO A 225 0.25 25.26 -13.78
N GLU A 226 -0.76 26.02 -14.21
CA GLU A 226 -0.90 26.50 -15.58
C GLU A 226 0.29 27.42 -15.91
N GLY A 227 1.13 27.02 -16.88
CA GLY A 227 2.29 27.81 -17.30
C GLY A 227 3.65 27.43 -16.69
N ALA A 228 3.74 26.37 -15.88
CA ALA A 228 5.06 25.89 -15.46
C ALA A 228 5.84 25.34 -16.68
N PRO A 229 7.07 25.82 -16.95
CA PRO A 229 7.85 25.40 -18.12
C PRO A 229 7.97 23.87 -18.16
N ALA A 230 7.88 23.30 -19.36
CA ALA A 230 8.05 21.88 -19.61
C ALA A 230 9.49 21.48 -19.25
N ALA A 231 9.74 21.19 -17.97
CA ALA A 231 10.96 20.52 -17.56
C ALA A 231 10.89 19.07 -18.09
N SER A 232 12.00 18.61 -18.66
CA SER A 232 12.20 17.40 -19.48
C SER A 232 11.64 16.05 -18.96
N GLY A 233 11.08 16.00 -17.74
CA GLY A 233 10.43 14.81 -17.16
C GLY A 233 8.90 14.87 -17.09
N GLY A 234 8.29 16.06 -17.21
CA GLY A 234 6.84 16.24 -17.04
C GLY A 234 6.00 15.64 -18.16
N ASP A 235 6.61 15.41 -19.32
CA ASP A 235 5.92 14.95 -20.54
C ASP A 235 5.26 13.58 -20.36
N ALA A 236 5.88 12.66 -19.60
CA ALA A 236 5.36 11.30 -19.47
C ALA A 236 4.00 11.26 -18.75
N LEU A 237 3.82 12.10 -17.73
CA LEU A 237 2.58 12.13 -16.95
C LEU A 237 1.51 13.01 -17.57
N ASP A 238 1.88 14.13 -18.17
CA ASP A 238 0.95 14.91 -19.00
C ASP A 238 0.42 14.04 -20.14
N THR A 239 1.31 13.26 -20.77
CA THR A 239 0.93 12.25 -21.76
C THR A 239 -0.04 11.23 -21.16
N ALA A 240 0.20 10.73 -19.94
CA ALA A 240 -0.70 9.78 -19.29
C ALA A 240 -2.09 10.38 -18.99
N VAL A 241 -2.17 11.64 -18.54
CA VAL A 241 -3.43 12.35 -18.31
C VAL A 241 -4.18 12.56 -19.63
N VAL A 242 -3.48 12.94 -20.69
CA VAL A 242 -4.06 13.09 -22.04
C VAL A 242 -4.58 11.75 -22.55
N GLN A 243 -3.80 10.67 -22.44
CA GLN A 243 -4.20 9.32 -22.84
C GLN A 243 -5.44 8.84 -22.07
N LEU A 244 -5.49 9.06 -20.75
CA LEU A 244 -6.66 8.71 -19.94
C LEU A 244 -7.89 9.52 -20.35
N THR A 245 -7.73 10.79 -20.66
CA THR A 245 -8.83 11.64 -21.16
C THR A 245 -9.39 11.09 -22.47
N GLN A 246 -8.50 10.80 -23.43
CA GLN A 246 -8.90 10.22 -24.71
C GLN A 246 -9.57 8.85 -24.53
N ALA A 247 -9.07 8.02 -23.60
CA ALA A 247 -9.67 6.73 -23.31
C ALA A 247 -11.09 6.85 -22.74
N VAL A 248 -11.34 7.83 -21.84
CA VAL A 248 -12.69 8.10 -21.33
C VAL A 248 -13.63 8.55 -22.46
N GLU A 249 -13.20 9.48 -23.31
CA GLU A 249 -14.02 9.97 -24.42
C GLU A 249 -14.37 8.86 -25.42
N GLN A 250 -13.39 8.03 -25.78
CA GLN A 250 -13.59 6.87 -26.65
C GLN A 250 -14.50 5.83 -26.01
N GLY A 251 -14.32 5.57 -24.70
CA GLY A 251 -15.16 4.67 -23.91
C GLY A 251 -16.63 5.07 -23.95
N ARG A 252 -16.92 6.35 -23.68
CA ARG A 252 -18.29 6.90 -23.76
C ARG A 252 -18.89 6.80 -25.15
N LYS A 253 -18.13 7.16 -26.19
CA LYS A 253 -18.59 7.03 -27.59
C LYS A 253 -18.93 5.58 -27.92
N ALA A 254 -18.13 4.63 -27.47
CA ALA A 254 -18.36 3.21 -27.68
C ALA A 254 -19.60 2.69 -26.93
N GLU A 255 -19.82 3.12 -25.69
CA GLU A 255 -21.04 2.77 -24.94
C GLU A 255 -22.30 3.35 -25.57
N ALA A 256 -22.30 4.64 -25.91
CA ALA A 256 -23.42 5.28 -26.60
C ALA A 256 -23.72 4.60 -27.95
N ALA A 257 -22.69 4.16 -28.68
CA ALA A 257 -22.87 3.41 -29.92
C ALA A 257 -23.49 2.02 -29.68
N LYS A 258 -23.08 1.32 -28.62
CA LYS A 258 -23.70 0.03 -28.21
C LYS A 258 -25.16 0.23 -27.81
N GLU A 259 -25.45 1.22 -26.99
CA GLU A 259 -26.81 1.56 -26.55
C GLU A 259 -27.71 1.87 -27.76
N LYS A 260 -27.24 2.72 -28.68
CA LYS A 260 -27.96 3.02 -29.93
C LYS A 260 -28.21 1.78 -30.79
N LYS A 261 -27.25 0.86 -30.87
CA LYS A 261 -27.42 -0.41 -31.58
C LYS A 261 -28.47 -1.29 -30.90
N MET A 262 -28.43 -1.38 -29.56
CA MET A 262 -29.41 -2.13 -28.78
C MET A 262 -30.82 -1.57 -28.95
N MET A 263 -30.99 -0.25 -28.89
CA MET A 263 -32.29 0.39 -29.13
C MET A 263 -32.84 0.06 -30.52
N ARG A 264 -32.01 0.12 -31.57
CA ARG A 264 -32.45 -0.25 -32.93
C ARG A 264 -32.92 -1.70 -33.03
N LEU A 265 -32.30 -2.62 -32.30
CA LEU A 265 -32.71 -4.03 -32.28
C LEU A 265 -33.99 -4.28 -31.47
N MET A 266 -34.30 -3.42 -30.48
CA MET A 266 -35.52 -3.54 -29.67
C MET A 266 -36.77 -2.97 -30.37
N PHE A 267 -36.59 -2.08 -31.34
CA PHE A 267 -37.69 -1.41 -32.05
C PHE A 267 -37.85 -1.84 -33.53
N ALA A 268 -37.06 -2.80 -34.00
CA ALA A 268 -37.18 -3.39 -35.35
C ALA A 268 -37.91 -4.73 -35.27
#